data_AF-F8WDW3-F1
#
_entry.id   AF-F8WDW3-F1
#
_cell.length_a   1.000
_cell.length_b   1.000
_cell.length_c   1.000
_cell.angle_alpha   90.00
_cell.angle_beta   90.00
_cell.angle_gamma   90.00
#
_symmetry.space_group_name_H-M   'P 1'
#
loop_
_entity.id
_entity.type
_entity.pdbx_description
1 polymer ?
#
loop_
_entity_poly.entity_id
_entity_poly.type
_entity_poly.pdbx_seq_one_letter_code
_entity_poly.pdbx_strand_id
1 'polypeptide(L)' 'MTATLRPYLSAVRATLQAALCLENFSSQVVERHNKPEVEVSPRQ' A
#
# COMPACT_ATOMS: atom_id res chain seq x y z
N MET A 1 13.92 16.11 22.63
CA MET A 1 12.92 15.42 21.80
C MET A 1 13.44 15.22 20.36
N THR A 2 14.64 14.70 20.16
CA THR A 2 15.25 14.49 18.81
C THR A 2 15.77 13.06 18.61
N ALA A 3 15.88 12.26 19.67
CA ALA A 3 16.35 10.87 19.61
C ALA A 3 15.34 9.89 18.99
N THR A 4 14.05 10.25 18.94
CA THR A 4 12.96 9.39 18.43
C THR A 4 12.64 9.61 16.95
N LEU A 5 13.01 10.75 16.37
CA LEU A 5 12.67 11.09 14.98
C LEU A 5 13.39 10.18 13.98
N ARG A 6 14.70 9.94 14.20
CA ARG A 6 15.50 9.09 13.33
C ARG A 6 14.99 7.65 13.25
N PRO A 7 14.76 6.92 14.37
CA PRO A 7 14.24 5.56 14.28
C PRO A 7 12.82 5.51 13.70
N TYR A 8 11.97 6.50 13.95
CA TYR A 8 10.64 6.60 13.34
C TYR A 8 10.71 6.68 11.81
N LEU A 9 11.51 7.61 11.27
CA LEU A 9 11.64 7.77 9.82
C LEU A 9 12.34 6.57 9.15
N SER A 10 13.28 5.91 9.84
CA SER A 10 13.88 4.67 9.36
C SER A 10 12.84 3.55 9.24
N ALA A 11 11.98 3.39 10.25
CA ALA A 11 10.91 2.40 10.22
C ALA A 11 9.91 2.69 9.10
N VAL A 12 9.43 3.94 8.99
CA VAL A 12 8.50 4.36 7.92
C VAL A 12 9.09 4.08 6.53
N ARG A 13 10.37 4.42 6.31
CA ARG A 13 11.05 4.14 5.04
C ARG A 13 11.10 2.65 4.73
N ALA A 14 11.52 1.84 5.69
CA ALA A 14 11.62 0.39 5.50
C ALA A 14 10.26 -0.25 5.19
N THR A 15 9.21 0.16 5.90
CA THR A 15 7.85 -0.32 5.68
C THR A 15 7.32 0.08 4.30
N LEU A 16 7.48 1.35 3.89
CA LEU A 16 7.05 1.80 2.56
C LEU A 16 7.83 1.11 1.45
N GLN A 17 9.13 0.91 1.61
CA GLN A 17 9.93 0.19 0.62
C GLN A 17 9.46 -1.26 0.46
N ALA A 18 9.07 -1.94 1.52
CA ALA A 18 8.52 -3.29 1.45
C ALA A 18 7.11 -3.33 0.86
N ALA A 19 6.27 -2.32 1.13
CA ALA A 19 4.88 -2.26 0.69
C ALA A 19 4.71 -1.79 -0.77
N LEU A 20 5.61 -0.96 -1.30
CA LEU A 20 5.55 -0.40 -2.66
C LEU A 20 6.04 -1.38 -3.74
N CYS A 21 5.61 -2.64 -3.63
CA CYS A 21 5.84 -3.71 -4.60
C CYS A 21 4.56 -3.96 -5.41
N LEU A 22 3.98 -2.88 -5.97
CA LEU A 22 2.70 -2.92 -6.68
C LEU A 22 2.88 -3.37 -8.12
N GLU A 23 1.91 -4.15 -8.61
CA GLU A 23 1.84 -4.57 -10.02
C GLU A 23 0.43 -4.32 -10.58
N ASN A 24 0.31 -4.43 -11.91
CA ASN A 24 -0.96 -4.29 -12.57
C ASN A 24 -1.86 -5.49 -12.23
N PHE A 25 -3.02 -5.23 -11.62
CA PHE A 25 -3.98 -6.24 -11.21
C PHE A 25 -5.38 -5.88 -11.70
N SER A 26 -5.97 -6.73 -12.55
CA SER A 26 -7.34 -6.54 -13.04
C SER A 26 -8.37 -6.79 -11.94
N SER A 27 -9.47 -6.04 -11.96
CA SER A 27 -10.54 -6.15 -10.96
C SER A 27 -11.17 -7.54 -10.97
N GLN A 28 -11.32 -8.13 -9.79
CA GLN A 28 -11.93 -9.46 -9.61
C GLN A 28 -13.46 -9.42 -9.44
N VAL A 29 -14.04 -8.22 -9.34
CA VAL A 29 -15.49 -8.03 -9.10
C VAL A 29 -16.22 -7.56 -10.34
N VAL A 30 -15.60 -6.67 -11.13
CA VAL A 30 -16.21 -6.13 -12.35
C VAL A 30 -15.30 -6.41 -13.54
N GLU A 31 -15.83 -7.13 -14.53
CA GLU A 31 -15.08 -7.44 -15.74
C GLU A 31 -14.56 -6.18 -16.43
N ARG A 32 -13.39 -6.32 -17.07
CA ARG A 32 -12.73 -5.29 -17.89
C ARG A 32 -12.40 -3.99 -17.14
N HIS A 33 -12.42 -4.00 -15.81
CA HIS A 33 -12.00 -2.87 -15.00
C HIS A 33 -10.66 -3.14 -14.33
N ASN A 34 -9.96 -2.05 -14.02
CA ASN A 34 -8.76 -2.04 -13.22
C ASN A 34 -8.89 -0.88 -12.24
N LYS A 35 -9.06 -1.20 -10.96
CA LYS A 35 -9.36 -0.25 -9.89
C LYS A 35 -8.42 -0.55 -8.72
N PRO A 36 -8.07 0.45 -7.90
CA PRO A 36 -7.24 0.21 -6.73
C PRO A 36 -7.96 -0.68 -5.71
N GLU A 37 -7.55 -1.94 -5.60
CA GLU A 37 -8.25 -2.95 -4.78
C GLU A 37 -8.38 -2.56 -3.30
N VAL A 38 -7.38 -1.84 -2.76
CA VAL A 38 -7.40 -1.37 -1.37
C VAL A 38 -8.55 -0.38 -1.08
N GLU A 39 -8.92 0.44 -2.06
CA GLU A 39 -10.02 1.42 -1.94
C GLU A 39 -11.39 0.77 -2.20
N VAL A 40 -11.42 -0.27 -3.03
CA VAL A 40 -12.66 -0.91 -3.48
C VAL A 40 -13.16 -1.97 -2.49
N SER A 41 -12.32 -2.44 -1.56
CA SER A 41 -12.68 -3.40 -0.47
C SER A 41 -13.69 -4.47 -0.91
N PRO A 42 -13.25 -5.64 -1.42
CA PRO A 42 -14.12 -6.63 -2.08
C PRO A 42 -15.15 -7.36 -1.18
N ARG A 43 -15.43 -6.85 0.03
CA ARG A 43 -16.34 -7.46 1.02
C ARG A 43 -17.43 -6.50 1.55
N GLN A 44 -17.89 -5.56 0.73
CA GLN A 44 -19.21 -4.96 0.91
C GLN A 44 -20.12 -5.38 -0.25
#